data_AF-A0A2M8ITD6-F1
#
_entry.id   AF-A0A2M8ITD6-F1
#
_cell.length_a   1.000
_cell.length_b   1.000
_cell.length_c   1.000
_cell.angle_alpha   90.00
_cell.angle_beta   90.00
_cell.angle_gamma   90.00
#
_symmetry.space_group_name_H-M   'P 1'
#
loop_
_entity.id
_entity.type
_entity.pdbx_description
1 polymer ?
#
loop_
_entity_poly.entity_id
_entity_poly.type
_entity_poly.pdbx_seq_one_letter_code
_entity_poly.pdbx_strand_id
1 'polypeptide(L)'
;CAGNRARFLLDTGRPEPARAWIARAQAVLDGPSGANEDAWHRALTRARLADLGIAIAYETGAEIDLAPLLAEIDALRRIAPEASPDYTMVLANAADSALASGDPATARALLTEAVAHNQTALPEIAPQALDTQVLLAQLELVSGNRAAARRIYRRVTEARKAPLYQTTLPQAASEFEQFAWLLIDRPDPSPRAVAEAFEALQWTQITQSAEAMAVLETRLSVEDPSRGALLRQRQDLTEAYAGLSARLTDSFGSGTRHAAAAQITTDLDAIEAQLARVDTTLDALGLGTIGIGRVKPLPLAEVQALLRPGEMLITFLLPSLNPDYIPGLDGAANHVIGVTKQGVHIARMGEVSRRVLNERIQAFRCDMAVSDPGCDTGGAQGLRGAMSAGGPQNRKGRDYFDLVRAHALYADLFGDLAGLLPVYPQLIIAPPPDLLRLPFQALVTSETLPDSLAEADWLIRRHAIAVLPSIASLRTLRAQSDGARRLDRMLGVGDPVIGAAS
;
A
#
# COMPACT_ATOMS: atom_id res chain seq x y z
N CYS A 1 4.85 -34.96 0.17
CA CYS A 1 5.71 -34.81 -1.04
C CYS A 1 4.93 -34.68 -2.35
N ALA A 2 3.96 -35.57 -2.65
CA ALA A 2 3.20 -35.50 -3.91
C ALA A 2 2.40 -34.19 -4.07
N GLY A 3 1.72 -33.71 -3.02
CA GLY A 3 1.02 -32.42 -3.03
C GLY A 3 1.93 -31.22 -3.32
N ASN A 4 3.07 -31.10 -2.64
CA ASN A 4 4.04 -30.03 -2.90
C ASN A 4 4.57 -30.06 -4.34
N ARG A 5 4.74 -31.25 -4.92
CA ARG A 5 5.16 -31.39 -6.31
C ARG A 5 4.07 -30.99 -7.29
N ALA A 6 2.80 -31.28 -6.96
CA ALA A 6 1.66 -30.79 -7.74
C ALA A 6 1.59 -29.25 -7.71
N ARG A 7 1.72 -28.62 -6.53
CA ARG A 7 1.76 -27.16 -6.40
C ARG A 7 2.89 -26.55 -7.22
N PHE A 8 4.13 -27.05 -7.08
CA PHE A 8 5.26 -26.58 -7.89
C PHE A 8 5.02 -26.70 -9.41
N LEU A 9 4.37 -27.77 -9.86
CA LEU A 9 4.05 -27.94 -11.28
C LEU A 9 2.99 -26.94 -11.73
N LEU A 10 1.99 -26.65 -10.90
CA LEU A 10 1.00 -25.61 -11.20
C LEU A 10 1.67 -24.24 -11.30
N ASP A 11 2.48 -23.86 -10.30
CA ASP A 11 3.17 -22.56 -10.23
C ASP A 11 4.16 -22.36 -11.40
N THR A 12 4.60 -23.44 -12.04
CA THR A 12 5.47 -23.41 -13.24
C THR A 12 4.69 -23.54 -14.55
N GLY A 13 3.37 -23.35 -14.53
CA GLY A 13 2.51 -23.36 -15.72
C GLY A 13 2.26 -24.76 -16.30
N ARG A 14 2.31 -25.80 -15.47
CA ARG A 14 2.15 -27.21 -15.89
C ARG A 14 0.97 -27.89 -15.18
N PRO A 15 -0.28 -27.46 -15.46
CA PRO A 15 -1.47 -27.93 -14.75
C PRO A 15 -1.78 -29.42 -14.98
N GLU A 16 -1.58 -29.95 -16.19
CA GLU A 16 -1.87 -31.37 -16.47
C GLU A 16 -0.94 -32.34 -15.70
N PRO A 17 0.40 -32.15 -15.69
CA PRO A 17 1.27 -32.89 -14.77
C PRO A 17 0.89 -32.73 -13.30
N ALA A 18 0.48 -31.53 -12.87
CA ALA A 18 0.04 -31.29 -11.50
C ALA A 18 -1.17 -32.18 -11.13
N ARG A 19 -2.16 -32.29 -12.02
CA ARG A 19 -3.36 -33.12 -11.83
C ARG A 19 -3.01 -34.59 -11.57
N ALA A 20 -2.05 -35.15 -12.33
CA ALA A 20 -1.59 -36.52 -12.10
C ALA A 20 -0.94 -36.72 -10.72
N TRP A 21 -0.20 -35.73 -10.23
CA TRP A 21 0.38 -35.77 -8.89
C TRP A 21 -0.66 -35.62 -7.78
N ILE A 22 -1.73 -34.84 -7.99
CA ILE A 22 -2.89 -34.78 -7.08
C ILE A 22 -3.56 -36.15 -6.99
N ALA A 23 -3.88 -36.78 -8.12
CA ALA A 23 -4.53 -38.09 -8.14
C ALA A 23 -3.68 -39.16 -7.40
N ARG A 24 -2.35 -39.11 -7.58
CA ARG A 24 -1.43 -39.97 -6.84
C ARG A 24 -1.44 -39.69 -5.33
N ALA A 25 -1.53 -38.43 -4.93
CA ALA A 25 -1.60 -38.05 -3.52
C ALA A 25 -2.92 -38.51 -2.89
N GLN A 26 -4.05 -38.33 -3.60
CA GLN A 26 -5.38 -38.79 -3.17
C GLN A 26 -5.41 -40.31 -2.99
N ALA A 27 -4.88 -41.08 -3.94
CA ALA A 27 -4.82 -42.54 -3.84
C ALA A 27 -4.05 -43.03 -2.59
N VAL A 28 -3.04 -42.28 -2.14
CA VAL A 28 -2.32 -42.59 -0.89
C VAL A 28 -3.19 -42.28 0.33
N LEU A 29 -3.90 -41.15 0.32
CA LEU A 29 -4.76 -40.73 1.43
C LEU A 29 -6.01 -41.61 1.59
N ASP A 30 -6.53 -42.16 0.49
CA ASP A 30 -7.64 -43.12 0.46
C ASP A 30 -7.23 -44.52 0.93
N GLY A 31 -5.93 -44.79 0.96
CA GLY A 31 -5.38 -46.01 1.54
C GLY A 31 -5.47 -46.08 3.06
N PRO A 32 -5.16 -47.26 3.65
CA PRO A 32 -5.17 -47.44 5.10
C PRO A 32 -4.25 -46.44 5.80
N SER A 33 -4.69 -45.94 6.96
CA SER A 33 -3.89 -45.05 7.80
C SER A 33 -2.65 -45.76 8.32
N GLY A 34 -1.48 -45.12 8.18
CA GLY A 34 -0.28 -45.59 8.85
C GLY A 34 -0.46 -45.57 10.37
N ALA A 35 0.23 -46.45 11.09
CA ALA A 35 0.11 -46.56 12.55
C ALA A 35 0.45 -45.26 13.33
N ASN A 36 1.16 -44.32 12.69
CA ASN A 36 1.57 -43.03 13.24
C ASN A 36 0.94 -41.83 12.51
N GLU A 37 -0.05 -42.05 11.65
CA GLU A 37 -0.63 -40.98 10.84
C GLU A 37 -1.78 -40.29 11.58
N ASP A 38 -1.59 -39.00 11.86
CA ASP A 38 -2.56 -38.17 12.56
C ASP A 38 -3.76 -37.85 11.65
N ALA A 39 -4.97 -38.11 12.17
CA ALA A 39 -6.22 -37.87 11.48
C ALA A 39 -6.40 -36.40 11.07
N TRP A 40 -5.90 -35.47 11.89
CA TRP A 40 -5.89 -34.04 11.58
C TRP A 40 -5.06 -33.73 10.33
N HIS A 41 -3.79 -34.14 10.30
CA HIS A 41 -2.91 -33.90 9.16
C HIS A 41 -3.41 -34.55 7.87
N ARG A 42 -4.00 -35.74 7.98
CA ARG A 42 -4.61 -36.44 6.84
C ARG A 42 -5.77 -35.63 6.26
N ALA A 43 -6.70 -35.15 7.09
CA ALA A 43 -7.82 -34.33 6.64
C ALA A 43 -7.36 -32.97 6.08
N LEU A 44 -6.39 -32.32 6.74
CA LEU A 44 -5.81 -31.06 6.29
C LEU A 44 -5.19 -31.22 4.88
N THR A 45 -4.50 -32.34 4.65
CA THR A 45 -3.89 -32.64 3.34
C THR A 45 -4.95 -32.88 2.27
N ARG A 46 -6.07 -33.55 2.61
CA ARG A 46 -7.19 -33.75 1.67
C ARG A 46 -7.81 -32.41 1.23
N ALA A 47 -8.12 -31.53 2.18
CA ALA A 47 -8.66 -30.20 1.88
C ALA A 47 -7.71 -29.38 0.99
N ARG A 48 -6.40 -29.37 1.29
CA ARG A 48 -5.38 -28.69 0.48
C ARG A 48 -5.26 -29.25 -0.95
N LEU A 49 -5.44 -30.56 -1.13
CA LEU A 49 -5.43 -31.18 -2.46
C LEU A 49 -6.71 -30.89 -3.25
N ALA A 50 -7.87 -30.85 -2.60
CA ALA A 50 -9.12 -30.45 -3.23
C ALA A 50 -9.05 -28.99 -3.72
N ASP A 51 -8.52 -28.09 -2.89
CA ASP A 51 -8.28 -26.69 -3.23
C ASP A 51 -7.30 -26.54 -4.42
N LEU A 52 -6.21 -27.31 -4.44
CA LEU A 52 -5.29 -27.33 -5.58
C LEU A 52 -5.96 -27.85 -6.87
N GLY A 53 -6.94 -28.75 -6.75
CA GLY A 53 -7.75 -29.21 -7.87
C GLY A 53 -8.58 -28.08 -8.49
N ILE A 54 -9.16 -27.21 -7.66
CA ILE A 54 -9.89 -26.01 -8.11
C ILE A 54 -8.94 -25.02 -8.80
N ALA A 55 -7.75 -24.79 -8.25
CA ALA A 55 -6.76 -23.93 -8.89
C ALA A 55 -6.34 -24.44 -10.29
N ILE A 56 -6.22 -25.76 -10.48
CA ILE A 56 -6.01 -26.37 -11.81
C ILE A 56 -7.22 -26.13 -12.72
N ALA A 57 -8.44 -26.29 -12.23
CA ALA A 57 -9.66 -26.06 -13.02
C ALA A 57 -9.71 -24.61 -13.52
N TYR A 58 -9.42 -23.65 -12.66
CA TYR A 58 -9.32 -22.23 -13.00
C TYR A 58 -8.28 -21.97 -14.11
N GLU A 59 -7.04 -22.44 -13.96
CA GLU A 59 -5.95 -22.27 -14.94
C GLU A 59 -6.25 -22.94 -16.30
N THR A 60 -7.03 -24.02 -16.30
CA THR A 60 -7.37 -24.77 -17.52
C THR A 60 -8.70 -24.33 -18.15
N GLY A 61 -9.43 -23.42 -17.51
CA GLY A 61 -10.79 -23.04 -17.91
C GLY A 61 -11.80 -24.18 -17.79
N ALA A 62 -11.51 -25.19 -16.98
CA ALA A 62 -12.45 -26.26 -16.70
C ALA A 62 -13.55 -25.79 -15.72
N GLU A 63 -14.67 -26.50 -15.70
CA GLU A 63 -15.75 -26.23 -14.75
C GLU A 63 -15.24 -26.41 -13.30
N ILE A 64 -15.53 -25.43 -12.46
CA ILE A 64 -15.13 -25.43 -11.05
C ILE A 64 -16.30 -25.96 -10.22
N ASP A 65 -16.10 -27.13 -9.58
CA ASP A 65 -17.01 -27.69 -8.60
C ASP A 65 -16.42 -27.55 -7.19
N LEU A 66 -17.08 -26.76 -6.34
CA LEU A 66 -16.68 -26.55 -4.95
C LEU A 66 -17.08 -27.69 -4.02
N ALA A 67 -18.06 -28.52 -4.39
CA ALA A 67 -18.64 -29.50 -3.46
C ALA A 67 -17.61 -30.46 -2.85
N PRO A 68 -16.60 -30.99 -3.58
CA PRO A 68 -15.56 -31.82 -3.00
C PRO A 68 -14.71 -31.09 -1.96
N LEU A 69 -14.34 -29.83 -2.23
CA LEU A 69 -13.57 -29.02 -1.27
C LEU A 69 -14.39 -28.73 -0.01
N LEU A 70 -15.64 -28.33 -0.17
CA LEU A 70 -16.52 -28.03 0.97
C LEU A 70 -16.77 -29.27 1.84
N ALA A 71 -16.89 -30.46 1.24
CA ALA A 71 -17.01 -31.71 1.98
C ALA A 71 -15.76 -32.03 2.83
N GLU A 72 -14.55 -31.76 2.29
CA GLU A 72 -13.30 -31.91 3.04
C GLU A 72 -13.17 -30.86 4.16
N ILE A 73 -13.64 -29.63 3.93
CA ILE A 73 -13.69 -28.59 4.98
C ILE A 73 -14.66 -28.98 6.10
N ASP A 74 -15.85 -29.49 5.76
CA ASP A 74 -16.80 -29.95 6.76
C ASP A 74 -16.25 -31.13 7.58
N ALA A 75 -15.47 -32.01 6.95
CA ALA A 75 -14.75 -33.07 7.64
C ALA A 75 -13.67 -32.52 8.56
N LEU A 76 -12.89 -31.54 8.08
CA LEU A 76 -11.85 -30.87 8.84
C LEU A 76 -12.42 -30.15 10.07
N ARG A 77 -13.54 -29.44 9.92
CA ARG A 77 -14.22 -28.69 10.99
C ARG A 77 -14.57 -29.56 12.20
N ARG A 78 -14.86 -30.85 12.01
CA ARG A 78 -15.22 -31.78 13.09
C ARG A 78 -14.05 -32.22 13.97
N ILE A 79 -12.82 -32.11 13.47
CA ILE A 79 -11.61 -32.60 14.13
C ILE A 79 -10.54 -31.51 14.29
N ALA A 80 -10.82 -30.29 13.83
CA ALA A 80 -9.90 -29.17 13.87
C ALA A 80 -9.52 -28.85 15.32
N PRO A 81 -8.22 -28.75 15.64
CA PRO A 81 -7.79 -28.25 16.94
C PRO A 81 -8.37 -26.86 17.19
N GLU A 82 -8.76 -26.61 18.44
CA GLU A 82 -9.12 -25.26 18.87
C GLU A 82 -7.95 -24.33 18.58
N ALA A 83 -8.24 -23.17 17.99
CA ALA A 83 -7.24 -22.16 17.65
C ALA A 83 -6.16 -22.58 16.62
N SER A 84 -6.42 -23.52 15.69
CA SER A 84 -5.44 -23.90 14.65
C SER A 84 -5.31 -22.87 13.51
N PRO A 85 -4.14 -22.24 13.28
CA PRO A 85 -3.94 -21.32 12.17
C PRO A 85 -3.79 -22.04 10.82
N ASP A 86 -3.39 -23.31 10.81
CA ASP A 86 -3.43 -24.15 9.61
C ASP A 86 -4.89 -24.35 9.14
N TYR A 87 -5.82 -24.48 10.08
CA TYR A 87 -7.26 -24.53 9.79
C TYR A 87 -7.73 -23.22 9.15
N THR A 88 -7.42 -22.08 9.77
CA THR A 88 -7.86 -20.77 9.27
C THR A 88 -7.27 -20.42 7.91
N MET A 89 -6.04 -20.84 7.63
CA MET A 89 -5.43 -20.72 6.30
C MET A 89 -6.16 -21.58 5.25
N VAL A 90 -6.58 -22.81 5.59
CA VAL A 90 -7.38 -23.63 4.67
C VAL A 90 -8.74 -22.99 4.39
N LEU A 91 -9.38 -22.41 5.40
CA LEU A 91 -10.63 -21.66 5.21
C LEU A 91 -10.44 -20.43 4.31
N ALA A 92 -9.36 -19.68 4.50
CA ALA A 92 -9.04 -18.51 3.67
C ALA A 92 -8.81 -18.91 2.20
N ASN A 93 -7.99 -19.93 1.93
CA ASN A 93 -7.76 -20.42 0.57
C ASN A 93 -9.05 -20.95 -0.08
N ALA A 94 -9.89 -21.65 0.69
CA ALA A 94 -11.17 -22.12 0.21
C ALA A 94 -12.14 -20.98 -0.13
N ALA A 95 -12.05 -19.85 0.58
CA ALA A 95 -12.81 -18.67 0.25
C ALA A 95 -12.36 -18.06 -1.09
N ASP A 96 -11.07 -18.04 -1.39
CA ASP A 96 -10.55 -17.62 -2.70
C ASP A 96 -11.07 -18.53 -3.82
N SER A 97 -11.04 -19.85 -3.60
CA SER A 97 -11.64 -20.84 -4.50
C SER A 97 -13.15 -20.61 -4.70
N ALA A 98 -13.87 -20.27 -3.63
CA ALA A 98 -15.29 -19.94 -3.71
C ALA A 98 -15.55 -18.65 -4.52
N LEU A 99 -14.70 -17.63 -4.37
CA LEU A 99 -14.77 -16.41 -5.19
C LEU A 99 -14.49 -16.68 -6.66
N ALA A 100 -13.47 -17.48 -6.97
CA ALA A 100 -13.15 -17.88 -8.34
C ALA A 100 -14.30 -18.64 -9.02
N SER A 101 -15.14 -19.32 -8.21
CA SER A 101 -16.34 -20.03 -8.67
C SER A 101 -17.60 -19.15 -8.75
N GLY A 102 -17.50 -17.87 -8.41
CA GLY A 102 -18.63 -16.94 -8.40
C GLY A 102 -19.57 -17.10 -7.19
N ASP A 103 -19.12 -17.69 -6.08
CA ASP A 103 -19.89 -17.86 -4.84
C ASP A 103 -19.34 -17.00 -3.68
N PRO A 104 -19.63 -15.68 -3.67
CA PRO A 104 -19.18 -14.77 -2.61
C PRO A 104 -19.87 -15.04 -1.27
N ALA A 105 -21.01 -15.73 -1.24
CA ALA A 105 -21.71 -16.06 0.00
C ALA A 105 -20.95 -17.13 0.79
N THR A 106 -20.51 -18.18 0.11
CA THR A 106 -19.65 -19.21 0.69
C THR A 106 -18.29 -18.64 1.10
N ALA A 107 -17.68 -17.81 0.24
CA ALA A 107 -16.42 -17.13 0.58
C ALA A 107 -16.54 -16.30 1.87
N ARG A 108 -17.65 -15.57 2.04
CA ARG A 108 -17.91 -14.77 3.24
C ARG A 108 -18.05 -15.64 4.47
N ALA A 109 -18.77 -16.76 4.37
CA ALA A 109 -18.94 -17.69 5.49
C ALA A 109 -17.59 -18.24 5.95
N LEU A 110 -16.75 -18.69 5.02
CA LEU A 110 -15.43 -19.25 5.28
C LEU A 110 -14.48 -18.20 5.91
N LEU A 111 -14.41 -16.98 5.36
CA LEU A 111 -13.57 -15.91 5.92
C LEU A 111 -14.08 -15.43 7.29
N THR A 112 -15.39 -15.36 7.50
CA THR A 112 -15.96 -15.00 8.80
C THR A 112 -15.59 -16.03 9.86
N GLU A 113 -15.67 -17.32 9.52
CA GLU A 113 -15.23 -18.42 10.37
C GLU A 113 -13.71 -18.33 10.65
N ALA A 114 -12.88 -18.11 9.63
CA ALA A 114 -11.45 -17.96 9.77
C ALA A 114 -11.06 -16.78 10.70
N VAL A 115 -11.73 -15.62 10.56
CA VAL A 115 -11.54 -14.46 11.44
C VAL A 115 -11.93 -14.79 12.88
N ALA A 116 -13.06 -15.47 13.09
CA ALA A 116 -13.53 -15.84 14.43
C ALA A 116 -12.54 -16.79 15.13
N HIS A 117 -11.98 -17.77 14.40
CA HIS A 117 -10.95 -18.65 14.94
C HIS A 117 -9.63 -17.93 15.21
N ASN A 118 -9.18 -17.05 14.32
CA ASN A 118 -7.96 -16.28 14.56
C ASN A 118 -8.09 -15.37 15.79
N GLN A 119 -9.27 -14.80 16.06
CA GLN A 119 -9.51 -13.96 17.24
C GLN A 119 -9.41 -14.70 18.57
N THR A 120 -9.65 -16.01 18.59
CA THR A 120 -9.44 -16.83 19.80
C THR A 120 -8.03 -17.39 19.90
N ALA A 121 -7.37 -17.56 18.74
CA ALA A 121 -6.09 -18.25 18.61
C ALA A 121 -4.86 -17.36 18.73
N LEU A 122 -4.97 -16.13 18.23
CA LEU A 122 -3.84 -15.26 17.95
C LEU A 122 -4.09 -13.87 18.56
N PRO A 123 -3.02 -13.15 18.95
CA PRO A 123 -3.12 -11.73 19.25
C PRO A 123 -3.79 -10.96 18.10
N GLU A 124 -4.56 -9.91 18.41
CA GLU A 124 -5.28 -9.12 17.40
C GLU A 124 -4.33 -8.52 16.36
N ILE A 125 -3.10 -8.17 16.78
CA ILE A 125 -2.09 -7.60 15.91
C ILE A 125 -1.20 -8.67 15.25
N ALA A 126 -1.49 -9.96 15.39
CA ALA A 126 -0.71 -11.00 14.72
C ALA A 126 -0.88 -10.88 13.18
N PRO A 127 0.21 -10.98 12.38
CA PRO A 127 0.14 -10.78 10.93
C PRO A 127 -0.94 -11.61 10.24
N GLN A 128 -1.01 -12.91 10.53
CA GLN A 128 -2.01 -13.81 9.96
C GLN A 128 -3.46 -13.43 10.31
N ALA A 129 -3.68 -12.92 11.53
CA ALA A 129 -5.00 -12.46 11.96
C ALA A 129 -5.43 -11.21 11.18
N LEU A 130 -4.50 -10.26 10.97
CA LEU A 130 -4.74 -9.05 10.18
C LEU A 130 -4.94 -9.37 8.69
N ASP A 131 -4.12 -10.23 8.11
CA ASP A 131 -4.19 -10.57 6.68
C ASP A 131 -5.54 -11.25 6.36
N THR A 132 -6.03 -12.13 7.24
CA THR A 132 -7.36 -12.75 7.10
C THR A 132 -8.48 -11.70 7.19
N GLN A 133 -8.34 -10.70 8.08
CA GLN A 133 -9.28 -9.58 8.14
C GLN A 133 -9.24 -8.73 6.87
N VAL A 134 -8.07 -8.50 6.27
CA VAL A 134 -7.93 -7.77 5.01
C VAL A 134 -8.63 -8.51 3.87
N LEU A 135 -8.47 -9.83 3.77
CA LEU A 135 -9.19 -10.64 2.78
C LEU A 135 -10.71 -10.51 2.93
N LEU A 136 -11.23 -10.57 4.18
CA LEU A 136 -12.65 -10.33 4.44
C LEU A 136 -13.07 -8.90 4.05
N ALA A 137 -12.26 -7.89 4.36
CA ALA A 137 -12.57 -6.51 4.01
C ALA A 137 -12.63 -6.29 2.48
N GLN A 138 -11.72 -6.92 1.73
CA GLN A 138 -11.72 -6.92 0.27
C GLN A 138 -12.94 -7.63 -0.30
N LEU A 139 -13.32 -8.79 0.27
CA LEU A 139 -14.55 -9.47 -0.09
C LEU A 139 -15.79 -8.59 0.14
N GLU A 140 -15.86 -7.93 1.28
CA GLU A 140 -16.96 -7.01 1.59
C GLU A 140 -17.00 -5.82 0.62
N LEU A 141 -15.85 -5.33 0.15
CA LEU A 141 -15.76 -4.29 -0.89
C LEU A 141 -16.35 -4.76 -2.23
N VAL A 142 -15.87 -5.89 -2.77
CA VAL A 142 -16.36 -6.41 -4.07
C VAL A 142 -17.80 -6.92 -4.00
N SER A 143 -18.27 -7.28 -2.80
CA SER A 143 -19.68 -7.60 -2.54
C SER A 143 -20.57 -6.36 -2.36
N GLY A 144 -20.01 -5.14 -2.43
CA GLY A 144 -20.75 -3.89 -2.24
C GLY A 144 -21.06 -3.51 -0.79
N ASN A 145 -20.60 -4.29 0.19
CA ASN A 145 -20.80 -4.04 1.62
C ASN A 145 -19.72 -3.10 2.20
N ARG A 146 -19.68 -1.87 1.68
CA ARG A 146 -18.72 -0.84 2.08
C ARG A 146 -18.73 -0.55 3.59
N ALA A 147 -19.88 -0.69 4.25
CA ALA A 147 -20.01 -0.46 5.69
C ALA A 147 -19.27 -1.50 6.52
N ALA A 148 -19.32 -2.78 6.13
CA ALA A 148 -18.57 -3.85 6.79
C ALA A 148 -17.07 -3.70 6.53
N ALA A 149 -16.66 -3.51 5.27
CA ALA A 149 -15.27 -3.26 4.89
C ALA A 149 -14.66 -2.11 5.72
N ARG A 150 -15.38 -0.98 5.85
CA ARG A 150 -14.91 0.18 6.62
C ARG A 150 -14.67 -0.12 8.10
N ARG A 151 -15.50 -0.97 8.73
CA ARG A 151 -15.27 -1.36 10.13
C ARG A 151 -14.02 -2.22 10.26
N ILE A 152 -13.78 -3.11 9.31
CA ILE A 152 -12.62 -4.00 9.31
C ILE A 152 -11.35 -3.20 9.04
N TYR A 153 -11.31 -2.41 7.96
CA TYR A 153 -10.15 -1.56 7.65
C TYR A 153 -9.82 -0.58 8.77
N ARG A 154 -10.80 -0.07 9.52
CA ARG A 154 -10.54 0.74 10.72
C ARG A 154 -9.72 -0.02 11.75
N ARG A 155 -10.09 -1.25 12.07
CA ARG A 155 -9.34 -2.07 13.05
C ARG A 155 -7.96 -2.44 12.52
N VAL A 156 -7.89 -2.90 11.27
CA VAL A 156 -6.63 -3.29 10.63
C VAL A 156 -5.66 -2.11 10.58
N THR A 157 -6.08 -0.95 10.09
CA THR A 157 -5.19 0.22 9.98
C THR A 157 -4.76 0.75 11.35
N GLU A 158 -5.56 0.64 12.41
CA GLU A 158 -5.10 0.92 13.78
C GLU A 158 -4.06 -0.09 14.25
N ALA A 159 -4.27 -1.40 14.01
CA ALA A 159 -3.32 -2.44 14.39
C ALA A 159 -1.98 -2.30 13.65
N ARG A 160 -1.99 -1.92 12.36
CA ARG A 160 -0.78 -1.67 11.56
C ARG A 160 0.06 -0.49 12.06
N LYS A 161 -0.47 0.38 12.94
CA LYS A 161 0.32 1.46 13.57
C LYS A 161 1.22 0.96 14.71
N ALA A 162 1.09 -0.31 15.11
CA ALA A 162 1.91 -0.87 16.18
C ALA A 162 3.41 -0.90 15.81
N PRO A 163 4.32 -0.76 16.78
CA PRO A 163 5.78 -0.87 16.59
C PRO A 163 6.24 -2.03 15.70
N LEU A 164 5.59 -3.19 15.86
CA LEU A 164 5.85 -4.40 15.09
C LEU A 164 5.84 -4.18 13.57
N TYR A 165 4.96 -3.31 13.09
CA TYR A 165 4.76 -3.07 11.67
C TYR A 165 5.56 -1.89 11.14
N GLN A 166 6.38 -1.22 11.95
CA GLN A 166 7.03 0.03 11.54
C GLN A 166 7.84 -0.10 10.24
N THR A 167 8.54 -1.22 10.05
CA THR A 167 9.39 -1.48 8.88
C THR A 167 8.61 -2.01 7.67
N THR A 168 7.47 -2.66 7.90
CA THR A 168 6.61 -3.26 6.87
C THR A 168 5.38 -2.40 6.56
N LEU A 169 5.18 -1.28 7.26
CA LEU A 169 4.11 -0.31 7.02
C LEU A 169 3.97 0.14 5.55
N PRO A 170 5.05 0.32 4.76
CA PRO A 170 4.92 0.61 3.34
C PRO A 170 4.09 -0.43 2.57
N GLN A 171 4.14 -1.70 2.97
CA GLN A 171 3.40 -2.80 2.35
C GLN A 171 1.89 -2.71 2.64
N ALA A 172 1.52 -2.10 3.77
CA ALA A 172 0.14 -1.87 4.18
C ALA A 172 -0.48 -0.59 3.59
N ALA A 173 0.23 0.15 2.72
CA ALA A 173 -0.25 1.44 2.20
C ALA A 173 -1.64 1.36 1.54
N SER A 174 -1.91 0.28 0.79
CA SER A 174 -3.22 0.06 0.17
C SER A 174 -4.36 -0.05 1.18
N GLU A 175 -4.11 -0.63 2.37
CA GLU A 175 -5.08 -0.74 3.46
C GLU A 175 -5.50 0.66 3.97
N PHE A 176 -4.53 1.56 4.12
CA PHE A 176 -4.78 2.96 4.51
C PHE A 176 -5.48 3.76 3.42
N GLU A 177 -5.09 3.60 2.15
CA GLU A 177 -5.73 4.28 1.02
C GLU A 177 -7.19 3.82 0.85
N GLN A 178 -7.45 2.52 0.91
CA GLN A 178 -8.82 1.99 0.82
C GLN A 178 -9.67 2.38 2.03
N PHE A 179 -9.09 2.45 3.23
CA PHE A 179 -9.78 2.98 4.39
C PHE A 179 -10.15 4.46 4.23
N ALA A 180 -9.22 5.30 3.77
CA ALA A 180 -9.46 6.70 3.49
C ALA A 180 -10.54 6.89 2.42
N TRP A 181 -10.49 6.10 1.34
CA TRP A 181 -11.49 6.12 0.28
C TRP A 181 -12.86 5.74 0.83
N LEU A 182 -12.95 4.66 1.60
CA LEU A 182 -14.19 4.24 2.25
C LEU A 182 -14.78 5.35 3.11
N LEU A 183 -13.96 6.21 3.72
CA LEU A 183 -14.36 7.34 4.55
C LEU A 183 -14.94 8.53 3.76
N ILE A 184 -14.40 8.84 2.59
CA ILE A 184 -14.73 10.05 1.82
C ILE A 184 -15.59 9.81 0.58
N ASP A 185 -15.55 8.61 -0.03
CA ASP A 185 -16.37 8.25 -1.20
C ASP A 185 -17.80 7.89 -0.78
N ARG A 186 -18.53 8.92 -0.34
CA ARG A 186 -19.94 8.84 0.04
C ARG A 186 -20.60 10.20 -0.11
N PRO A 187 -21.94 10.26 -0.20
CA PRO A 187 -22.66 11.52 -0.08
C PRO A 187 -22.36 12.19 1.27
N ASP A 188 -21.89 13.43 1.24
CA ASP A 188 -21.65 14.30 2.40
C ASP A 188 -20.86 13.64 3.57
N PRO A 189 -19.55 13.36 3.37
CA PRO A 189 -18.74 12.78 4.43
C PRO A 189 -18.62 13.75 5.61
N SER A 190 -18.91 13.26 6.82
CA SER A 190 -18.83 14.10 8.02
C SER A 190 -17.42 14.68 8.22
N PRO A 191 -17.28 15.87 8.85
CA PRO A 191 -15.97 16.47 9.11
C PRO A 191 -15.00 15.54 9.85
N ARG A 192 -15.53 14.70 10.75
CA ARG A 192 -14.75 13.66 11.43
C ARG A 192 -14.22 12.59 10.47
N ALA A 193 -15.06 12.12 9.53
CA ALA A 193 -14.64 11.14 8.53
C ALA A 193 -13.58 11.72 7.57
N VAL A 194 -13.72 12.99 7.18
CA VAL A 194 -12.72 13.69 6.35
C VAL A 194 -11.39 13.83 7.10
N ALA A 195 -11.42 14.26 8.36
CA ALA A 195 -10.21 14.38 9.18
C ALA A 195 -9.50 13.02 9.35
N GLU A 196 -10.28 11.96 9.59
CA GLU A 196 -9.76 10.61 9.74
C GLU A 196 -9.18 10.05 8.42
N ALA A 197 -9.83 10.29 7.29
CA ALA A 197 -9.30 9.91 5.97
C ALA A 197 -8.00 10.64 5.65
N PHE A 198 -7.93 11.92 6.00
CA PHE A 198 -6.73 12.75 5.85
C PHE A 198 -5.59 12.25 6.76
N GLU A 199 -5.89 11.74 7.95
CA GLU A 199 -4.91 11.09 8.83
C GLU A 199 -4.42 9.76 8.22
N ALA A 200 -5.35 8.91 7.77
CA ALA A 200 -5.02 7.63 7.14
C ALA A 200 -4.14 7.82 5.90
N LEU A 201 -4.44 8.81 5.06
CA LEU A 201 -3.62 9.13 3.89
C LEU A 201 -2.18 9.51 4.25
N GLN A 202 -1.97 10.24 5.35
CA GLN A 202 -0.61 10.64 5.76
C GLN A 202 0.26 9.44 6.13
N TRP A 203 -0.32 8.36 6.66
CA TRP A 203 0.41 7.11 6.91
C TRP A 203 1.03 6.52 5.64
N THR A 204 0.44 6.76 4.46
CA THR A 204 1.01 6.33 3.18
C THR A 204 2.23 7.16 2.76
N GLN A 205 2.34 8.42 3.17
CA GLN A 205 3.43 9.33 2.80
C GLN A 205 4.64 9.23 3.73
N ILE A 206 4.41 8.81 4.98
CA ILE A 206 5.47 8.62 5.98
C ILE A 206 6.43 7.49 5.58
N THR A 207 5.92 6.49 4.85
CA THR A 207 6.64 5.28 4.44
C THR A 207 7.86 5.55 3.55
N GLN A 208 7.86 6.59 2.72
CA GLN A 208 9.03 6.98 1.91
C GLN A 208 10.19 7.50 2.75
N SER A 209 9.89 8.11 3.89
CA SER A 209 10.93 8.50 4.85
C SER A 209 11.58 7.26 5.48
N ALA A 210 10.82 6.18 5.66
CA ALA A 210 11.31 4.91 6.20
C ALA A 210 12.34 4.21 5.27
N GLU A 211 12.19 4.31 3.94
CA GLU A 211 13.18 3.78 2.98
C GLU A 211 14.50 4.58 2.99
N ALA A 212 14.41 5.91 3.02
CA ALA A 212 15.59 6.77 3.20
C ALA A 212 16.25 6.55 4.57
N MET A 213 15.47 6.09 5.55
CA MET A 213 15.92 5.79 6.91
C MET A 213 16.68 4.49 7.05
N ALA A 214 16.32 3.41 6.36
CA ALA A 214 17.12 2.17 6.36
C ALA A 214 18.60 2.46 5.97
N VAL A 215 18.80 3.42 5.06
CA VAL A 215 20.13 3.90 4.64
C VAL A 215 20.83 4.72 5.74
N LEU A 216 20.09 5.51 6.50
CA LEU A 216 20.63 6.33 7.58
C LEU A 216 20.89 5.53 8.87
N GLU A 217 20.02 4.57 9.22
CA GLU A 217 20.20 3.62 10.32
C GLU A 217 21.50 2.82 10.16
N THR A 218 21.80 2.39 8.93
CA THR A 218 23.08 1.76 8.59
C THR A 218 24.26 2.69 8.92
N ARG A 219 24.14 4.00 8.65
CA ARG A 219 25.19 4.99 8.92
C ARG A 219 25.32 5.35 10.40
N LEU A 220 24.22 5.46 11.12
CA LEU A 220 24.21 5.84 12.54
C LEU A 220 24.69 4.74 13.48
N SER A 221 24.56 3.48 13.08
CA SER A 221 25.10 2.35 13.83
C SER A 221 26.64 2.40 13.98
N VAL A 222 27.31 3.23 13.18
CA VAL A 222 28.77 3.43 13.16
C VAL A 222 29.23 4.54 14.13
N GLU A 223 28.36 5.46 14.56
CA GLU A 223 28.81 6.71 15.23
C GLU A 223 28.55 6.79 16.76
N ASP A 224 27.67 5.97 17.35
CA ASP A 224 27.46 5.92 18.82
C ASP A 224 27.08 4.50 19.31
N PRO A 225 27.93 3.85 20.13
CA PRO A 225 27.71 2.47 20.61
C PRO A 225 26.41 2.26 21.40
N SER A 226 25.96 3.27 22.15
CA SER A 226 24.75 3.19 22.99
C SER A 226 23.47 3.21 22.15
N ARG A 227 23.49 3.96 21.05
CA ARG A 227 22.40 4.08 20.07
C ARG A 227 22.28 2.83 19.21
N GLY A 228 23.41 2.31 18.77
CA GLY A 228 23.48 1.03 18.07
C GLY A 228 22.93 -0.13 18.91
N ALA A 229 23.05 -0.08 20.25
CA ALA A 229 22.50 -1.11 21.12
C ALA A 229 20.96 -1.12 21.14
N LEU A 230 20.30 0.05 21.21
CA LEU A 230 18.84 0.14 21.18
C LEU A 230 18.27 -0.27 19.82
N LEU A 231 18.93 0.09 18.72
CA LEU A 231 18.51 -0.31 17.37
C LEU A 231 18.64 -1.82 17.16
N ARG A 232 19.75 -2.42 17.60
CA ARG A 232 19.90 -3.89 17.61
C ARG A 232 18.86 -4.55 18.49
N GLN A 233 18.59 -4.03 19.69
CA GLN A 233 17.54 -4.55 20.56
C GLN A 233 16.17 -4.52 19.86
N ARG A 234 15.82 -3.45 19.15
CA ARG A 234 14.57 -3.38 18.37
C ARG A 234 14.54 -4.46 17.27
N GLN A 235 15.64 -4.64 16.55
CA GLN A 235 15.76 -5.68 15.52
C GLN A 235 15.63 -7.09 16.13
N ASP A 236 16.38 -7.39 17.19
CA ASP A 236 16.36 -8.67 17.90
C ASP A 236 14.96 -9.00 18.40
N LEU A 237 14.24 -8.01 18.96
CA LEU A 237 12.85 -8.18 19.41
C LEU A 237 11.89 -8.44 18.25
N THR A 238 12.08 -7.77 17.12
CA THR A 238 11.24 -7.97 15.91
C THR A 238 11.48 -9.37 15.32
N GLU A 239 12.74 -9.81 15.24
CA GLU A 239 13.11 -11.16 14.81
C GLU A 239 12.61 -12.22 15.79
N ALA A 240 12.72 -11.96 17.10
CA ALA A 240 12.18 -12.85 18.14
C ALA A 240 10.66 -12.97 18.07
N TYR A 241 9.95 -11.86 17.80
CA TYR A 241 8.51 -11.87 17.57
C TYR A 241 8.18 -12.76 16.37
N ALA A 242 8.80 -12.52 15.22
CA ALA A 242 8.59 -13.31 14.01
C ALA A 242 8.86 -14.81 14.24
N GLY A 243 9.95 -15.14 14.94
CA GLY A 243 10.30 -16.50 15.31
C GLY A 243 9.32 -17.15 16.30
N LEU A 244 8.76 -16.39 17.24
CA LEU A 244 7.71 -16.87 18.14
C LEU A 244 6.37 -17.03 17.43
N SER A 245 5.98 -16.12 16.54
CA SER A 245 4.76 -16.26 15.73
C SER A 245 4.82 -17.47 14.80
N ALA A 246 5.98 -17.73 14.18
CA ALA A 246 6.19 -18.94 13.39
C ALA A 246 6.07 -20.21 14.26
N ARG A 247 6.73 -20.23 15.43
CA ARG A 247 6.61 -21.35 16.39
C ARG A 247 5.20 -21.52 16.95
N LEU A 248 4.46 -20.43 17.15
CA LEU A 248 3.07 -20.46 17.58
C LEU A 248 2.26 -21.22 16.52
N THR A 249 2.42 -20.84 15.26
CA THR A 249 1.81 -21.51 14.10
C THR A 249 2.16 -23.00 14.06
N ASP A 250 3.44 -23.35 14.20
CA ASP A 250 3.90 -24.75 14.23
C ASP A 250 3.36 -25.55 15.44
N SER A 251 3.16 -24.90 16.58
CA SER A 251 2.69 -25.55 17.81
C SER A 251 1.27 -26.11 17.68
N PHE A 252 0.47 -25.54 16.78
CA PHE A 252 -0.87 -26.01 16.44
C PHE A 252 -0.89 -27.17 15.43
N GLY A 253 0.22 -27.43 14.74
CA GLY A 253 0.38 -28.59 13.85
C GLY A 253 0.55 -29.89 14.64
N SER A 254 1.28 -29.90 15.75
CA SER A 254 1.40 -31.08 16.61
C SER A 254 0.26 -31.10 17.64
N GLY A 255 -0.77 -31.93 17.46
CA GLY A 255 -2.01 -32.01 18.27
C GLY A 255 -1.90 -32.18 19.80
N THR A 256 -0.72 -32.01 20.38
CA THR A 256 -0.48 -31.85 21.82
C THR A 256 0.45 -30.67 22.05
N ARG A 257 -0.08 -29.50 22.49
CA ARG A 257 0.55 -28.52 23.42
C ARG A 257 -0.22 -27.17 23.58
N HIS A 258 -1.48 -27.21 24.02
CA HIS A 258 -2.26 -25.99 24.37
C HIS A 258 -1.52 -25.08 25.39
N ALA A 259 -0.81 -25.66 26.36
CA ALA A 259 -0.02 -24.90 27.34
C ALA A 259 1.19 -24.18 26.72
N ALA A 260 1.78 -24.70 25.64
CA ALA A 260 2.88 -24.03 24.96
C ALA A 260 2.38 -22.86 24.12
N ALA A 261 1.22 -22.99 23.47
CA ALA A 261 0.58 -21.90 22.72
C ALA A 261 0.21 -20.71 23.63
N ALA A 262 -0.34 -20.98 24.82
CA ALA A 262 -0.65 -19.95 25.81
C ALA A 262 0.61 -19.22 26.30
N GLN A 263 1.71 -19.95 26.56
CA GLN A 263 2.98 -19.35 26.94
C GLN A 263 3.58 -18.52 25.80
N ILE A 264 3.58 -19.04 24.57
CA ILE A 264 4.09 -18.30 23.39
C ILE A 264 3.28 -17.01 23.18
N THR A 265 1.96 -17.06 23.35
CA THR A 265 1.11 -15.86 23.26
C THR A 265 1.49 -14.82 24.34
N THR A 266 1.71 -15.28 25.58
CA THR A 266 2.20 -14.41 26.67
C THR A 266 3.57 -13.80 26.35
N ASP A 267 4.47 -14.58 25.74
CA ASP A 267 5.80 -14.10 25.34
C ASP A 267 5.71 -13.07 24.19
N LEU A 268 4.79 -13.27 23.24
CA LEU A 268 4.51 -12.31 22.16
C LEU A 268 4.03 -10.97 22.74
N ASP A 269 3.04 -10.98 23.64
CA ASP A 269 2.54 -9.78 24.32
C ASP A 269 3.67 -9.04 25.08
N ALA A 270 4.57 -9.81 25.71
CA ALA A 270 5.72 -9.26 26.41
C ALA A 270 6.72 -8.58 25.46
N ILE A 271 6.99 -9.19 24.29
CA ILE A 271 7.85 -8.61 23.25
C ILE A 271 7.21 -7.34 22.68
N GLU A 272 5.91 -7.33 22.42
CA GLU A 272 5.19 -6.13 21.95
C GLU A 272 5.36 -4.96 22.94
N ALA A 273 5.18 -5.23 24.24
CA ALA A 273 5.39 -4.24 25.29
C ALA A 273 6.87 -3.79 25.37
N GLN A 274 7.83 -4.66 25.10
CA GLN A 274 9.26 -4.31 25.05
C GLN A 274 9.58 -3.44 23.83
N LEU A 275 9.09 -3.78 22.64
CA LEU A 275 9.22 -2.98 21.42
C LEU A 275 8.67 -1.56 21.65
N ALA A 276 7.47 -1.44 22.23
CA ALA A 276 6.88 -0.13 22.55
C ALA A 276 7.76 0.72 23.50
N ARG A 277 8.44 0.09 24.47
CA ARG A 277 9.38 0.78 25.38
C ARG A 277 10.68 1.19 24.69
N VAL A 278 11.24 0.32 23.84
CA VAL A 278 12.44 0.62 23.06
C VAL A 278 12.17 1.80 22.12
N ASP A 279 11.05 1.77 21.39
CA ASP A 279 10.64 2.87 20.52
C ASP A 279 10.41 4.18 21.27
N THR A 280 9.79 4.12 22.45
CA THR A 280 9.60 5.32 23.30
C THR A 280 10.94 5.91 23.74
N THR A 281 11.93 5.06 24.03
CA THR A 281 13.27 5.48 24.45
C THR A 281 14.06 6.04 23.27
N LEU A 282 14.00 5.37 22.11
CA LEU A 282 14.56 5.86 20.86
C LEU A 282 13.97 7.25 20.57
N ASP A 283 12.64 7.41 20.60
CA ASP A 283 11.95 8.70 20.40
C ASP A 283 12.50 9.80 21.33
N ALA A 284 12.63 9.52 22.63
CA ALA A 284 13.10 10.49 23.63
C ALA A 284 14.56 10.93 23.40
N LEU A 285 15.40 10.05 22.86
CA LEU A 285 16.79 10.34 22.52
C LEU A 285 16.94 11.11 21.20
N GLY A 286 15.83 11.43 20.53
CA GLY A 286 15.84 11.94 19.17
C GLY A 286 16.33 10.90 18.16
N LEU A 287 16.31 9.61 18.51
CA LEU A 287 16.80 8.47 17.70
C LEU A 287 15.71 7.60 17.13
N GLY A 288 14.51 7.67 17.69
CA GLY A 288 13.28 7.43 16.96
C GLY A 288 13.09 8.49 15.87
N THR A 289 14.01 9.48 15.84
CA THR A 289 13.99 10.67 14.99
C THR A 289 15.28 10.96 14.23
N ILE A 290 16.35 10.14 14.29
CA ILE A 290 17.48 10.34 13.35
C ILE A 290 17.16 9.70 12.02
N GLY A 291 16.21 10.38 11.38
CA GLY A 291 16.01 10.68 9.98
C GLY A 291 14.54 10.91 9.74
N ILE A 292 14.09 12.00 10.37
CA ILE A 292 12.71 12.46 10.46
C ILE A 292 12.05 11.76 11.64
N GLY A 293 11.50 12.53 12.58
CA GLY A 293 10.77 11.97 13.71
C GLY A 293 9.68 11.01 13.23
N ARG A 294 8.99 10.35 14.17
CA ARG A 294 7.58 10.05 13.92
C ARG A 294 6.94 11.33 13.40
N VAL A 295 6.88 11.46 12.08
CA VAL A 295 5.99 12.37 11.42
C VAL A 295 4.67 11.71 11.71
N LYS A 296 4.15 12.00 12.89
CA LYS A 296 2.78 11.67 13.20
C LYS A 296 1.97 12.46 12.18
N PRO A 297 0.96 11.85 11.56
CA PRO A 297 0.00 12.60 10.79
C PRO A 297 -0.37 13.89 11.49
N LEU A 298 -0.33 15.00 10.77
CA LEU A 298 -0.82 16.27 11.27
C LEU A 298 -2.34 16.20 11.36
N PRO A 299 -2.95 16.52 12.52
CA PRO A 299 -4.38 16.71 12.58
C PRO A 299 -4.81 17.74 11.54
N LEU A 300 -5.93 17.49 10.85
CA LEU A 300 -6.44 18.37 9.80
C LEU A 300 -6.54 19.83 10.28
N ALA A 301 -7.08 20.04 11.49
CA ALA A 301 -7.21 21.37 12.09
C ALA A 301 -5.86 22.10 12.26
N GLU A 302 -4.78 21.36 12.54
CA GLU A 302 -3.45 21.93 12.64
C GLU A 302 -2.90 22.32 11.26
N VAL A 303 -3.11 21.50 10.23
CA VAL A 303 -2.78 21.86 8.85
C VAL A 303 -3.49 23.15 8.45
N GLN A 304 -4.79 23.27 8.75
CA GLN A 304 -5.55 24.49 8.47
C GLN A 304 -5.00 25.71 9.22
N ALA A 305 -4.54 25.55 10.47
CA ALA A 305 -3.92 26.61 11.25
C ALA A 305 -2.57 27.06 10.69
N LEU A 306 -1.78 26.12 10.13
CA LEU A 306 -0.47 26.37 9.52
C LEU A 306 -0.56 27.05 8.14
N LEU A 307 -1.71 26.98 7.47
CA LEU A 307 -1.94 27.63 6.18
C LEU A 307 -2.24 29.13 6.36
N ARG A 308 -1.61 29.94 5.50
CA ARG A 308 -1.89 31.37 5.38
C ARG A 308 -3.11 31.60 4.50
N PRO A 309 -3.79 32.76 4.61
CA PRO A 309 -4.83 33.14 3.66
C PRO A 309 -4.29 33.11 2.22
N GLY A 310 -5.03 32.48 1.29
CA GLY A 310 -4.61 32.33 -0.11
C GLY A 310 -3.72 31.11 -0.41
N GLU A 311 -3.41 30.28 0.59
CA GLU A 311 -2.74 29.00 0.40
C GLU A 311 -3.75 27.84 0.34
N MET A 312 -3.52 26.91 -0.58
CA MET A 312 -4.19 25.61 -0.61
C MET A 312 -3.14 24.51 -0.57
N LEU A 313 -3.24 23.62 0.41
CA LEU A 313 -2.51 22.35 0.40
C LEU A 313 -3.28 21.33 -0.44
N ILE A 314 -2.60 20.64 -1.34
CA ILE A 314 -3.21 19.64 -2.23
C ILE A 314 -2.53 18.30 -2.02
N THR A 315 -3.32 17.24 -1.89
CA THR A 315 -2.84 15.86 -1.85
C THR A 315 -3.76 14.95 -2.67
N PHE A 316 -3.30 13.73 -2.97
CA PHE A 316 -4.00 12.79 -3.83
C PHE A 316 -4.18 11.45 -3.11
N LEU A 317 -5.36 10.87 -3.24
CA LEU A 317 -5.72 9.55 -2.72
C LEU A 317 -5.93 8.60 -3.90
N LEU A 318 -5.11 7.55 -3.98
CA LEU A 318 -5.06 6.62 -5.12
C LEU A 318 -5.28 5.17 -4.68
N PRO A 319 -6.51 4.78 -4.25
CA PRO A 319 -6.77 3.50 -3.58
C PRO A 319 -6.66 2.27 -4.49
N SER A 320 -6.40 2.48 -5.79
CA SER A 320 -6.21 1.42 -6.79
C SER A 320 -7.40 0.47 -6.91
N LEU A 321 -8.61 0.99 -6.74
CA LEU A 321 -9.86 0.26 -6.90
C LEU A 321 -10.36 0.35 -8.34
N ASN A 322 -10.64 -0.80 -8.95
CA ASN A 322 -11.23 -0.85 -10.29
C ASN A 322 -12.76 -0.76 -10.19
N PRO A 323 -13.42 0.23 -10.84
CA PRO A 323 -14.87 0.35 -10.87
C PRO A 323 -15.60 -0.90 -11.36
N ASP A 324 -15.01 -1.68 -12.25
CA ASP A 324 -15.62 -2.91 -12.79
C ASP A 324 -15.90 -3.97 -11.71
N TYR A 325 -15.14 -3.94 -10.60
CA TYR A 325 -15.23 -4.92 -9.52
C TYR A 325 -15.85 -4.36 -8.23
N ILE A 326 -16.17 -3.07 -8.18
CA ILE A 326 -16.70 -2.43 -6.97
C ILE A 326 -18.13 -1.95 -7.22
N PRO A 327 -19.14 -2.66 -6.71
CA PRO A 327 -20.53 -2.27 -6.88
C PRO A 327 -20.79 -0.82 -6.43
N GLY A 328 -21.49 -0.07 -7.28
CA GLY A 328 -21.86 1.33 -7.05
C GLY A 328 -20.68 2.32 -7.11
N LEU A 329 -19.53 1.92 -7.67
CA LEU A 329 -18.45 2.85 -8.00
C LEU A 329 -18.59 3.32 -9.45
N ASP A 330 -19.17 4.51 -9.62
CA ASP A 330 -19.27 5.17 -10.93
C ASP A 330 -18.05 6.06 -11.16
N GLY A 331 -17.17 5.64 -12.07
CA GLY A 331 -15.96 6.37 -12.47
C GLY A 331 -14.73 6.09 -11.60
N ALA A 332 -13.83 7.06 -11.47
CA ALA A 332 -12.58 6.90 -10.74
C ALA A 332 -12.79 6.87 -9.22
N ALA A 333 -12.16 5.91 -8.54
CA ALA A 333 -12.01 5.92 -7.08
C ALA A 333 -10.96 6.93 -6.58
N ASN A 334 -10.14 7.45 -7.50
CA ASN A 334 -9.06 8.36 -7.17
C ASN A 334 -9.61 9.76 -6.84
N HIS A 335 -9.07 10.38 -5.80
CA HIS A 335 -9.51 11.70 -5.34
C HIS A 335 -8.34 12.66 -5.21
N VAL A 336 -8.61 13.94 -5.48
CA VAL A 336 -7.77 15.06 -5.09
C VAL A 336 -8.40 15.79 -3.92
N ILE A 337 -7.59 16.10 -2.92
CA ILE A 337 -8.02 16.72 -1.66
C ILE A 337 -7.28 18.06 -1.52
N GLY A 338 -8.02 19.15 -1.57
CA GLY A 338 -7.55 20.50 -1.31
C GLY A 338 -7.92 20.96 0.11
N VAL A 339 -6.93 21.25 0.94
CA VAL A 339 -7.10 21.78 2.30
C VAL A 339 -6.77 23.27 2.29
N THR A 340 -7.67 24.07 2.84
CA THR A 340 -7.50 25.51 3.01
C THR A 340 -7.75 25.88 4.47
N LYS A 341 -7.47 27.13 4.83
CA LYS A 341 -7.76 27.62 6.19
C LYS A 341 -9.25 27.54 6.55
N GLN A 342 -10.13 27.62 5.55
CA GLN A 342 -11.58 27.69 5.73
C GLN A 342 -12.27 26.33 5.62
N GLY A 343 -11.65 25.35 4.96
CA GLY A 343 -12.31 24.06 4.75
C GLY A 343 -11.48 23.06 3.95
N VAL A 344 -12.14 21.96 3.59
CA VAL A 344 -11.58 20.90 2.75
C VAL A 344 -12.46 20.75 1.52
N HIS A 345 -11.83 20.67 0.36
CA HIS A 345 -12.43 20.42 -0.93
C HIS A 345 -11.98 19.06 -1.41
N ILE A 346 -12.93 18.18 -1.71
CA ILE A 346 -12.66 16.82 -2.19
C ILE A 346 -13.28 16.73 -3.58
N ALA A 347 -12.49 16.35 -4.56
CA ALA A 347 -12.96 16.11 -5.93
C ALA A 347 -12.47 14.74 -6.41
N ARG A 348 -13.27 14.10 -7.26
CA ARG A 348 -12.85 12.90 -7.98
C ARG A 348 -11.90 13.29 -9.10
N MET A 349 -10.89 12.47 -9.33
CA MET A 349 -9.98 12.58 -10.46
C MET A 349 -10.63 11.99 -11.72
N GLY A 350 -10.15 12.37 -12.90
CA GLY A 350 -10.60 11.79 -14.17
C GLY A 350 -9.96 10.43 -14.45
N GLU A 351 -8.69 10.27 -14.09
CA GLU A 351 -7.95 9.02 -14.32
C GLU A 351 -8.34 7.93 -13.31
N VAL A 352 -8.75 6.78 -13.81
CA VAL A 352 -9.20 5.62 -13.03
C VAL A 352 -8.01 4.77 -12.59
N SER A 353 -7.05 4.55 -13.49
CA SER A 353 -5.98 3.58 -13.26
C SER A 353 -4.72 4.26 -12.75
N ARG A 354 -4.27 3.90 -11.55
CA ARG A 354 -2.98 4.35 -11.00
C ARG A 354 -1.81 3.97 -11.91
N ARG A 355 -1.88 2.81 -12.59
CA ARG A 355 -0.87 2.38 -13.56
C ARG A 355 -0.84 3.32 -14.77
N VAL A 356 -2.00 3.57 -15.39
CA VAL A 356 -2.09 4.46 -16.56
C VAL A 356 -1.70 5.89 -16.19
N LEU A 357 -2.09 6.38 -15.02
CA LEU A 357 -1.64 7.67 -14.50
C LEU A 357 -0.11 7.77 -14.47
N ASN A 358 0.54 6.73 -13.94
CA ASN A 358 1.99 6.67 -13.82
C ASN A 358 2.70 6.56 -15.18
N GLU A 359 2.10 5.89 -16.17
CA GLU A 359 2.57 5.85 -17.56
C GLU A 359 2.48 7.23 -18.22
N ARG A 360 1.34 7.92 -18.04
CA ARG A 360 1.14 9.29 -18.54
C ARG A 360 2.09 10.29 -17.93
N ILE A 361 2.35 10.19 -16.62
CA ILE A 361 3.35 11.01 -15.93
C ILE A 361 4.75 10.73 -16.45
N GLN A 362 5.08 9.47 -16.71
CA GLN A 362 6.38 9.12 -17.27
C GLN A 362 6.54 9.71 -18.68
N ALA A 363 5.53 9.59 -19.55
CA ALA A 363 5.53 10.21 -20.86
C ALA A 363 5.69 11.74 -20.77
N PHE A 364 4.90 12.39 -19.91
CA PHE A 364 4.99 13.84 -19.66
C PHE A 364 6.37 14.29 -19.18
N ARG A 365 7.03 13.49 -18.32
CA ARG A 365 8.41 13.77 -17.88
C ARG A 365 9.40 13.64 -19.04
N CYS A 366 9.22 12.67 -19.92
CA CYS A 366 10.08 12.48 -21.08
C CYS A 366 9.90 13.56 -22.15
N ASP A 367 8.69 14.10 -22.29
CA ASP A 367 8.42 15.29 -23.10
C ASP A 367 9.21 16.53 -22.59
N MET A 368 9.54 16.58 -21.29
CA MET A 368 10.31 17.66 -20.65
C MET A 368 11.81 17.42 -20.59
N ALA A 369 12.21 16.19 -20.26
CA ALA A 369 13.58 15.80 -20.01
C ALA A 369 14.16 15.09 -21.25
N VAL A 370 14.21 15.83 -22.36
CA VAL A 370 14.62 15.33 -23.68
C VAL A 370 16.03 14.71 -23.69
N SER A 371 16.88 15.15 -22.75
CA SER A 371 18.25 14.67 -22.56
C SER A 371 18.40 13.56 -21.51
N ASP A 372 17.30 13.08 -20.90
CA ASP A 372 17.30 11.98 -19.92
C ASP A 372 17.43 10.62 -20.66
N PRO A 373 18.54 9.90 -20.50
CA PRO A 373 18.75 8.61 -21.16
C PRO A 373 17.74 7.54 -20.71
N GLY A 374 17.06 7.72 -19.56
CA GLY A 374 15.99 6.82 -19.10
C GLY A 374 14.69 6.92 -19.91
N CYS A 375 14.57 7.90 -20.79
CA CYS A 375 13.42 8.09 -21.67
C CYS A 375 13.51 7.30 -22.99
N ASP A 376 14.69 6.82 -23.38
CA ASP A 376 14.88 6.01 -24.60
C ASP A 376 14.43 4.55 -24.44
N THR A 377 14.39 4.02 -23.20
CA THR A 377 14.08 2.59 -22.93
C THR A 377 12.88 2.35 -22.02
N GLY A 378 12.03 3.36 -21.78
CA GLY A 378 10.77 3.19 -21.04
C GLY A 378 10.92 2.81 -19.56
N GLY A 379 12.07 3.11 -18.94
CA GLY A 379 12.36 2.70 -17.56
C GLY A 379 13.23 3.72 -16.84
N ALA A 380 12.62 4.69 -16.16
CA ALA A 380 13.35 5.60 -15.31
C ALA A 380 13.67 4.98 -13.95
N GLN A 381 14.58 4.00 -13.91
CA GLN A 381 15.53 3.89 -12.80
C GLN A 381 16.75 4.77 -13.13
N GLY A 382 16.53 6.08 -13.29
CA GLY A 382 17.55 7.03 -13.71
C GLY A 382 17.79 8.07 -12.62
N LEU A 383 19.02 8.14 -12.14
CA LEU A 383 19.52 9.11 -11.17
C LEU A 383 19.05 10.54 -11.49
N ARG A 384 18.46 11.24 -10.51
CA ARG A 384 18.17 12.69 -10.64
C ARG A 384 19.47 13.40 -11.06
N GLY A 385 19.47 14.00 -12.25
CA GLY A 385 20.61 14.79 -12.76
C GLY A 385 21.61 14.03 -13.63
N ALA A 386 21.33 12.80 -14.05
CA ALA A 386 22.12 12.13 -15.08
C ALA A 386 21.79 12.72 -16.47
N MET A 387 22.54 13.75 -16.87
CA MET A 387 22.48 14.32 -18.21
C MET A 387 23.41 13.53 -19.12
N SER A 388 22.90 12.95 -20.21
CA SER A 388 23.79 12.38 -21.23
C SER A 388 24.46 13.53 -22.01
N ALA A 389 25.77 13.45 -22.22
CA ALA A 389 26.47 14.40 -23.08
C ALA A 389 25.93 14.24 -24.51
N GLY A 390 25.12 15.21 -24.95
CA GLY A 390 24.34 15.12 -26.18
C GLY A 390 25.17 14.74 -27.40
N GLY A 391 24.73 13.68 -28.11
CA GLY A 391 25.18 13.38 -29.46
C GLY A 391 24.57 14.35 -30.49
N PRO A 392 25.20 14.52 -31.68
CA PRO A 392 24.93 15.61 -32.61
C PRO A 392 23.60 15.51 -33.41
N GLN A 393 22.59 14.76 -32.95
CA GLN A 393 21.32 14.56 -33.65
C GLN A 393 20.06 15.00 -32.89
N ASN A 394 20.15 16.01 -32.03
CA ASN A 394 18.95 16.63 -31.46
C ASN A 394 18.21 17.47 -32.51
N ARG A 395 17.26 16.85 -33.22
CA ARG A 395 16.35 17.50 -34.19
C ARG A 395 15.39 18.43 -33.42
N LYS A 396 15.44 19.73 -33.73
CA LYS A 396 14.63 20.80 -33.11
C LYS A 396 13.21 20.87 -33.68
N GLY A 397 12.18 21.07 -32.85
CA GLY A 397 10.81 21.44 -33.26
C GLY A 397 9.73 21.30 -32.18
N ARG A 398 8.52 21.88 -32.41
CA ARG A 398 7.28 21.79 -31.60
C ARG A 398 6.86 20.34 -31.23
N ASP A 399 7.48 19.34 -31.84
CA ASP A 399 7.09 17.93 -31.80
C ASP A 399 7.48 17.20 -30.50
N TYR A 400 8.15 17.87 -29.55
CA TYR A 400 8.66 17.20 -28.34
C TYR A 400 7.82 17.37 -27.07
N PHE A 401 6.94 18.38 -26.99
CA PHE A 401 6.08 18.59 -25.83
C PHE A 401 4.62 18.69 -26.23
N ASP A 402 3.83 17.68 -25.84
CA ASP A 402 2.42 17.60 -26.19
C ASP A 402 1.56 18.39 -25.19
N LEU A 403 1.21 19.62 -25.60
CA LEU A 403 0.33 20.51 -24.83
C LEU A 403 -1.06 19.90 -24.57
N VAL A 404 -1.57 19.05 -25.48
CA VAL A 404 -2.87 18.36 -25.32
C VAL A 404 -2.76 17.35 -24.19
N ARG A 405 -1.73 16.50 -24.19
CA ARG A 405 -1.48 15.53 -23.11
C ARG A 405 -1.20 16.22 -21.78
N ALA A 406 -0.47 17.33 -21.79
CA ALA A 406 -0.20 18.13 -20.60
C ALA A 406 -1.49 18.70 -19.97
N HIS A 407 -2.39 19.23 -20.81
CA HIS A 407 -3.67 19.73 -20.35
C HIS A 407 -4.61 18.62 -19.88
N ALA A 408 -4.69 17.50 -20.62
CA ALA A 408 -5.48 16.35 -20.21
C ALA A 408 -5.00 15.79 -18.85
N LEU A 409 -3.69 15.73 -18.62
CA LEU A 409 -3.14 15.33 -17.33
C LEU A 409 -3.51 16.31 -16.21
N TYR A 410 -3.50 17.62 -16.46
CA TYR A 410 -4.00 18.63 -15.53
C TYR A 410 -5.47 18.41 -15.17
N ALA A 411 -6.33 18.29 -16.18
CA ALA A 411 -7.77 18.10 -16.00
C ALA A 411 -8.07 16.83 -15.20
N ASP A 412 -7.42 15.72 -15.53
CA ASP A 412 -7.64 14.45 -14.83
C ASP A 412 -7.10 14.45 -13.40
N LEU A 413 -5.98 15.13 -13.14
CA LEU A 413 -5.40 15.20 -11.79
C LEU A 413 -6.24 16.03 -10.83
N PHE A 414 -6.73 17.18 -11.29
CA PHE A 414 -7.41 18.13 -10.41
C PHE A 414 -8.94 18.01 -10.47
N GLY A 415 -9.52 17.39 -11.50
CA GLY A 415 -10.97 17.24 -11.65
C GLY A 415 -11.70 18.56 -11.37
N ASP A 416 -12.80 18.48 -10.61
CA ASP A 416 -13.58 19.67 -10.22
C ASP A 416 -12.81 20.67 -9.33
N LEU A 417 -11.73 20.23 -8.67
CA LEU A 417 -10.88 21.14 -7.88
C LEU A 417 -10.18 22.17 -8.79
N ALA A 418 -9.97 21.86 -10.07
CA ALA A 418 -9.34 22.75 -11.04
C ALA A 418 -10.04 24.13 -11.11
N GLY A 419 -11.37 24.15 -11.01
CA GLY A 419 -12.16 25.39 -11.02
C GLY A 419 -11.96 26.28 -9.79
N LEU A 420 -11.49 25.71 -8.67
CA LEU A 420 -11.22 26.45 -7.43
C LEU A 420 -9.78 26.95 -7.34
N LEU A 421 -8.84 26.33 -8.05
CA LEU A 421 -7.41 26.70 -7.98
C LEU A 421 -7.15 28.19 -8.24
N PRO A 422 -7.79 28.88 -9.21
CA PRO A 422 -7.56 30.31 -9.49
C PRO A 422 -7.77 31.25 -8.29
N VAL A 423 -8.54 30.83 -7.27
CA VAL A 423 -8.77 31.60 -6.04
C VAL A 423 -7.53 31.62 -5.14
N TYR A 424 -6.64 30.64 -5.27
CA TYR A 424 -5.50 30.43 -4.38
C TYR A 424 -4.17 30.73 -5.10
N PRO A 425 -3.51 31.87 -4.84
CA PRO A 425 -2.24 32.21 -5.49
C PRO A 425 -1.07 31.29 -5.10
N GLN A 426 -1.20 30.52 -4.01
CA GLN A 426 -0.15 29.62 -3.54
C GLN A 426 -0.68 28.18 -3.38
N LEU A 427 -0.06 27.25 -4.10
CA LEU A 427 -0.39 25.83 -4.03
C LEU A 427 0.76 25.07 -3.35
N ILE A 428 0.44 24.32 -2.30
CA ILE A 428 1.37 23.46 -1.57
C ILE A 428 0.98 22.01 -1.86
N ILE A 429 1.68 21.36 -2.77
CA ILE A 429 1.34 20.01 -3.23
C ILE A 429 2.15 19.00 -2.43
N ALA A 430 1.47 18.13 -1.68
CA ALA A 430 2.06 17.00 -0.96
C ALA A 430 1.49 15.70 -1.56
N PRO A 431 2.05 15.22 -2.69
CA PRO A 431 1.49 14.11 -3.42
C PRO A 431 2.01 12.76 -2.86
N PRO A 432 1.38 11.63 -3.19
CA PRO A 432 1.93 10.32 -2.89
C PRO A 432 3.27 10.09 -3.63
N PRO A 433 4.08 9.14 -3.15
CA PRO A 433 5.40 8.76 -3.67
C PRO A 433 5.58 8.76 -5.19
N ASP A 434 4.65 8.11 -5.89
CA ASP A 434 4.68 7.86 -7.32
C ASP A 434 4.35 9.11 -8.17
N LEU A 435 3.72 10.10 -7.54
CA LEU A 435 3.41 11.40 -8.13
C LEU A 435 4.46 12.48 -7.82
N LEU A 436 5.40 12.26 -6.89
CA LEU A 436 6.47 13.24 -6.59
C LEU A 436 7.39 13.56 -7.78
N ARG A 437 7.46 12.66 -8.75
CA ARG A 437 8.24 12.83 -9.98
C ARG A 437 7.55 13.72 -11.02
N LEU A 438 6.26 14.04 -10.84
CA LEU A 438 5.50 14.89 -11.75
C LEU A 438 5.93 16.36 -11.59
N PRO A 439 6.41 17.02 -12.66
CA PRO A 439 6.66 18.45 -12.62
C PRO A 439 5.33 19.24 -12.73
N PHE A 440 4.59 19.34 -11.63
CA PHE A 440 3.29 20.03 -11.54
C PHE A 440 3.31 21.45 -12.13
N GLN A 441 4.45 22.14 -12.01
CA GLN A 441 4.65 23.50 -12.50
C GLN A 441 4.44 23.63 -14.03
N ALA A 442 4.73 22.56 -14.77
CA ALA A 442 4.64 22.51 -16.23
C ALA A 442 3.31 21.96 -16.74
N LEU A 443 2.33 21.70 -15.86
CA LEU A 443 0.98 21.34 -16.30
C LEU A 443 0.33 22.53 -17.02
N VAL A 444 -0.49 22.25 -18.03
CA VAL A 444 -1.16 23.27 -18.86
C VAL A 444 -2.60 23.44 -18.40
N THR A 445 -2.99 24.67 -18.07
CA THR A 445 -4.27 24.95 -17.41
C THR A 445 -5.40 25.35 -18.35
N SER A 446 -5.10 25.81 -19.57
CA SER A 446 -6.10 26.21 -20.55
C SER A 446 -6.47 25.07 -21.50
N GLU A 447 -7.75 24.93 -21.79
CA GLU A 447 -8.25 24.06 -22.88
C GLU A 447 -7.84 24.60 -24.25
N THR A 448 -7.81 25.93 -24.39
CA THR A 448 -7.35 26.61 -25.62
C THR A 448 -5.83 26.64 -25.63
N LEU A 449 -5.24 25.74 -26.41
CA LEU A 449 -3.80 25.56 -26.48
C LEU A 449 -3.18 26.56 -27.46
N PRO A 450 -2.15 27.30 -27.05
CA PRO A 450 -1.49 28.25 -27.93
C PRO A 450 -0.58 27.54 -28.93
N ASP A 451 -0.21 28.33 -29.92
CA ASP A 451 0.70 27.93 -30.96
C ASP A 451 2.12 27.74 -30.43
N SER A 452 2.59 28.52 -29.46
CA SER A 452 3.96 28.39 -28.95
C SER A 452 4.02 27.92 -27.49
N LEU A 453 5.06 27.15 -27.15
CA LEU A 453 5.34 26.77 -25.75
C LEU A 453 5.59 27.99 -24.86
N ALA A 454 6.07 29.09 -25.44
CA ALA A 454 6.27 30.36 -24.73
C ALA A 454 4.95 31.01 -24.30
N GLU A 455 3.85 30.74 -25.01
CA GLU A 455 2.53 31.31 -24.72
C GLU A 455 1.67 30.37 -23.86
N ALA A 456 2.06 29.11 -23.69
CA ALA A 456 1.31 28.13 -22.91
C ALA A 456 0.99 28.63 -21.48
N ASP A 457 -0.24 28.33 -21.05
CA ASP A 457 -0.77 28.68 -19.74
C ASP A 457 -0.32 27.67 -18.68
N TRP A 458 1.00 27.64 -18.46
CA TRP A 458 1.66 26.82 -17.45
C TRP A 458 1.10 27.11 -16.05
N LEU A 459 0.87 26.08 -15.24
CA LEU A 459 0.32 26.22 -13.88
C LEU A 459 1.15 27.19 -13.02
N ILE A 460 2.48 27.17 -13.16
CA ILE A 460 3.40 28.06 -12.44
C ILE A 460 3.24 29.56 -12.79
N ARG A 461 2.62 29.89 -13.94
CA ARG A 461 2.33 31.30 -14.30
C ARG A 461 1.17 31.88 -13.49
N ARG A 462 0.30 31.02 -12.96
CA ARG A 462 -0.90 31.41 -12.21
C ARG A 462 -0.74 31.25 -10.71
N HIS A 463 0.13 30.33 -10.28
CA HIS A 463 0.32 30.01 -8.87
C HIS A 463 1.80 29.90 -8.50
N ALA A 464 2.17 30.34 -7.30
CA ALA A 464 3.41 29.91 -6.67
C ALA A 464 3.23 28.48 -6.15
N ILE A 465 4.08 27.55 -6.58
CA ILE A 465 3.92 26.12 -6.30
C ILE A 465 5.09 25.61 -5.45
N ALA A 466 4.78 25.06 -4.28
CA ALA A 466 5.71 24.29 -3.47
C ALA A 466 5.31 22.81 -3.50
N VAL A 467 6.27 21.92 -3.74
CA VAL A 467 6.05 20.46 -3.69
C VAL A 467 6.75 19.90 -2.45
N LEU A 468 5.99 19.28 -1.56
CA LEU A 468 6.47 18.70 -0.31
C LEU A 468 6.55 17.17 -0.43
N PRO A 469 7.54 16.52 0.18
CA PRO A 469 7.62 15.05 0.20
C PRO A 469 6.53 14.42 1.09
N SER A 470 5.97 15.18 2.04
CA SER A 470 4.85 14.75 2.88
C SER A 470 4.08 15.97 3.40
N ILE A 471 2.81 15.77 3.75
CA ILE A 471 1.96 16.81 4.38
C ILE A 471 2.62 17.37 5.64
N ALA A 472 3.23 16.50 6.44
CA ALA A 472 3.76 16.91 7.72
C ALA A 472 5.07 17.72 7.66
N SER A 473 5.78 17.68 6.53
CA SER A 473 6.90 18.58 6.28
C SER A 473 6.48 20.05 6.37
N LEU A 474 5.19 20.37 6.22
CA LEU A 474 4.65 21.72 6.37
C LEU A 474 4.95 22.32 7.76
N ARG A 475 4.79 21.55 8.84
CA ARG A 475 5.04 22.04 10.21
C ARG A 475 6.48 22.50 10.37
N THR A 476 7.44 21.67 9.94
CA THR A 476 8.88 21.96 10.03
C THR A 476 9.27 23.19 9.21
N LEU A 477 8.75 23.30 7.98
CA LEU A 477 9.03 24.45 7.11
C LEU A 477 8.46 25.75 7.66
N ARG A 478 7.28 25.70 8.30
CA ARG A 478 6.67 26.88 8.94
C ARG A 478 7.47 27.35 10.15
N ALA A 479 7.92 26.42 11.00
CA ALA A 479 8.74 26.75 12.16
C ALA A 479 10.09 27.41 11.79
N GLN A 480 10.69 27.02 10.66
CA GLN A 480 11.95 27.62 10.19
C GLN A 480 11.77 28.99 9.51
N SER A 481 10.55 29.32 9.07
CA SER A 481 10.30 30.53 8.29
C SER A 481 10.33 31.84 9.10
N ASP A 482 10.27 31.77 10.43
CA ASP A 482 10.34 32.94 11.32
C ASP A 482 11.72 33.63 11.32
N GLY A 483 12.73 33.05 10.65
CA GLY A 483 14.08 33.62 10.52
C GLY A 483 14.63 33.70 9.09
N ALA A 484 13.81 33.50 8.05
CA ALA A 484 14.32 33.36 6.69
C ALA A 484 14.88 34.67 6.10
N ARG A 485 16.21 34.72 5.94
CA ARG A 485 16.95 35.66 5.10
C ARG A 485 16.25 35.81 3.74
N ARG A 486 15.83 37.03 3.40
CA ARG A 486 15.34 37.35 2.05
C ARG A 486 16.45 37.03 1.04
N LEU A 487 16.26 36.00 0.24
CA LEU A 487 17.12 35.73 -0.91
C LEU A 487 16.81 36.81 -1.96
N ASP A 488 17.61 37.89 -1.96
CA ASP A 488 17.41 39.01 -2.89
C ASP A 488 17.67 38.63 -4.36
N ARG A 489 18.28 37.46 -4.62
CA ARG A 489 18.66 36.98 -5.96
C ARG A 489 18.51 35.46 -6.05
N MET A 490 17.94 34.99 -7.16
CA MET A 490 17.86 33.57 -7.53
C MET A 490 18.55 33.38 -8.88
N LEU A 491 19.45 32.38 -8.98
CA LEU A 491 20.03 31.92 -10.24
C LEU A 491 19.32 30.62 -10.65
N GLY A 492 18.53 30.68 -11.71
CA GLY A 492 17.96 29.49 -12.34
C GLY A 492 18.78 29.09 -13.56
N VAL A 493 19.18 27.83 -13.65
CA VAL A 493 19.87 27.27 -14.83
C VAL A 493 19.00 26.13 -15.36
N GLY A 494 18.48 26.27 -16.57
CA GLY A 494 17.65 25.26 -17.24
C GLY A 494 18.44 24.52 -18.32
N ASP A 495 18.33 23.19 -18.34
CA ASP A 495 18.99 22.27 -19.29
C ASP A 495 20.43 22.70 -19.68
N PRO A 496 21.34 22.83 -18.69
CA PRO A 496 22.71 23.25 -19.00
C PRO A 496 23.39 22.18 -19.86
N VAL A 497 24.05 22.62 -20.93
CA VAL A 497 25.00 21.76 -21.64
C VAL A 497 26.23 21.62 -20.75
N ILE A 498 26.36 20.48 -20.06
CA ILE A 498 27.50 20.17 -19.22
C ILE A 498 28.47 19.30 -20.02
N GLY A 499 29.71 19.77 -20.20
CA GLY A 499 30.82 18.92 -20.66
C GLY A 499 31.10 18.85 -22.17
N ALA A 500 30.56 19.73 -23.01
CA ALA A 500 30.99 19.86 -24.41
C ALA A 500 31.40 21.30 -24.73
N ALA A 501 32.66 21.61 -24.44
CA ALA A 501 33.36 22.75 -25.01
C ALA A 501 34.67 22.22 -25.63
N SER A 502 34.56 21.70 -26.85
CA SER A 502 35.63 21.54 -27.85
C SER A 502 34.99 21.24 -29.19
#